data_AF-A0A2P7BT72-F1
#
_entry.id   AF-A0A2P7BT72-F1
#
_cell.length_a   1.000
_cell.length_b   1.000
_cell.length_c   1.000
_cell.angle_alpha   90.00
_cell.angle_beta   90.00
_cell.angle_gamma   90.00
#
_symmetry.space_group_name_H-M   'P 1'
#
loop_
_entity.id
_entity.type
_entity.pdbx_description
1 polymer ?
#
loop_
_entity_poly.entity_id
_entity_poly.type
_entity_poly.pdbx_seq_one_letter_code
_entity_poly.pdbx_strand_id
1 'polypeptide(L)'
;MQAGTTNFRKIGMLIAGAAIIASCTVSVEENGPGYPGSDSPQFCTREFAPVCGVRGSVRQTFGNACEARSRSFRIISSGECSYQGNRPGGGWSGRPDRPTEPSVPSMCTQQYEPVCGRRGDSIQSFGNACEARSAGYQVIGRGRC
;
A
#
# COMPACT_ATOMS: atom_id res chain seq x y z
N MET A 1 -49.65 -50.45 45.64
CA MET A 1 -48.55 -49.45 45.72
C MET A 1 -48.14 -49.10 44.30
N GLN A 2 -48.71 -48.01 43.78
CA GLN A 2 -48.42 -47.46 42.44
C GLN A 2 -47.43 -46.30 42.62
N ALA A 3 -46.15 -46.48 42.35
CA ALA A 3 -45.17 -45.40 42.24
C ALA A 3 -43.87 -45.95 41.65
N GLY A 4 -43.65 -45.82 40.33
CA GLY A 4 -42.36 -46.25 39.78
C GLY A 4 -42.16 -46.10 38.27
N THR A 5 -43.23 -45.95 37.48
CA THR A 5 -43.11 -45.96 36.00
C THR A 5 -43.29 -44.59 35.34
N THR A 6 -43.84 -43.59 36.04
CA THR A 6 -44.08 -42.25 35.48
C THR A 6 -42.81 -41.40 35.42
N ASN A 7 -41.89 -41.57 36.37
CA ASN A 7 -40.65 -40.78 36.43
C ASN A 7 -39.61 -41.25 35.42
N PHE A 8 -39.51 -42.56 35.18
CA PHE A 8 -38.57 -43.12 34.19
C PHE A 8 -38.93 -42.72 32.74
N ARG A 9 -40.24 -42.65 32.42
CA ARG A 9 -40.72 -42.18 31.12
C ARG A 9 -40.46 -40.69 30.92
N LYS A 10 -40.62 -39.86 31.95
CA LYS A 10 -40.29 -38.42 31.91
C LYS A 10 -38.79 -38.18 31.78
N ILE A 11 -37.96 -38.94 32.49
CA ILE A 11 -36.49 -38.85 32.40
C ILE A 11 -36.00 -39.32 31.01
N GLY A 12 -36.57 -40.40 30.47
CA GLY A 12 -36.27 -40.86 29.11
C GLY A 12 -36.63 -39.84 28.01
N MET A 13 -37.78 -39.16 28.14
CA MET A 13 -38.17 -38.07 27.24
C MET A 13 -37.26 -36.84 27.36
N LEU A 14 -36.80 -36.50 28.57
CA LEU A 14 -35.89 -35.36 28.79
C LEU A 14 -34.49 -35.63 28.23
N ILE A 15 -33.97 -36.85 28.36
CA ILE A 15 -32.65 -37.23 27.81
C ILE A 15 -32.71 -37.33 26.27
N ALA A 16 -33.78 -37.88 25.72
CA ALA A 16 -33.98 -37.92 24.26
C ALA A 16 -34.20 -36.52 23.66
N GLY A 17 -34.85 -35.60 24.38
CA GLY A 17 -35.04 -34.22 23.95
C GLY A 17 -33.75 -33.38 23.97
N ALA A 18 -32.86 -33.63 24.94
CA ALA A 18 -31.58 -32.90 25.05
C ALA A 18 -30.56 -33.29 23.97
N ALA A 19 -30.61 -34.53 23.47
CA ALA A 19 -29.70 -35.01 22.42
C ALA A 19 -29.99 -34.40 21.03
N ILE A 20 -31.20 -33.87 20.81
CA ILE A 20 -31.61 -33.32 19.50
C ILE A 20 -31.15 -31.85 19.34
N ILE A 21 -30.86 -31.14 20.43
CA ILE A 21 -30.51 -29.69 20.38
C ILE A 21 -29.01 -29.45 20.08
N ALA A 22 -28.21 -30.52 19.96
CA ALA A 22 -26.76 -30.42 19.76
C ALA A 22 -26.31 -30.51 18.29
N SER A 23 -27.23 -30.62 17.31
CA SER A 23 -26.88 -30.80 15.89
C SER A 23 -27.30 -29.63 15.02
N CYS A 24 -26.86 -28.42 15.37
CA CYS A 24 -26.82 -27.28 14.46
C CYS A 24 -25.36 -26.85 14.25
N THR A 25 -24.51 -27.75 13.74
CA THR A 25 -23.24 -27.32 13.16
C THR A 25 -23.54 -26.75 11.79
N VAL A 26 -23.48 -25.43 11.65
CA VAL A 26 -23.44 -24.80 10.32
C VAL A 26 -22.18 -25.31 9.65
N SER A 27 -22.33 -26.18 8.65
CA SER A 27 -21.28 -26.43 7.67
C SER A 27 -21.10 -25.13 6.92
N VAL A 28 -20.11 -24.32 7.34
CA VAL A 28 -19.61 -23.29 6.45
C VAL A 28 -18.95 -24.06 5.32
N GLU A 29 -19.66 -24.22 4.20
CA GLU A 29 -18.99 -24.49 2.93
C GLU A 29 -18.09 -23.28 2.71
N GLU A 30 -16.81 -23.45 3.03
CA GLU A 30 -15.74 -22.55 2.64
C GLU A 30 -15.55 -22.65 1.11
N ASN A 31 -16.62 -22.43 0.36
CA ASN A 31 -16.53 -21.87 -0.98
C ASN A 31 -16.24 -20.39 -0.83
N GLY A 32 -15.12 -20.07 -0.18
CA GLY A 32 -14.42 -18.84 -0.49
C GLY A 32 -14.18 -18.83 -2.00
N PRO A 33 -14.22 -17.67 -2.68
CA PRO A 33 -13.85 -17.61 -4.08
C PRO A 33 -12.44 -18.17 -4.19
N GLY A 34 -12.33 -19.40 -4.69
CA GLY A 34 -11.08 -20.08 -4.92
C GLY A 34 -10.24 -19.17 -5.80
N TYR A 35 -9.27 -18.49 -5.20
CA TYR A 35 -8.26 -17.81 -5.97
C TYR A 35 -7.52 -18.91 -6.72
N PRO A 36 -7.56 -18.94 -8.06
CA PRO A 36 -6.90 -20.00 -8.81
C PRO A 36 -5.44 -20.01 -8.40
N GLY A 37 -5.05 -21.11 -7.75
CA GLY A 37 -3.70 -21.39 -7.32
C GLY A 37 -2.76 -21.27 -8.50
N SER A 38 -1.60 -20.67 -8.22
CA SER A 38 -0.53 -20.29 -9.14
C SER A 38 0.19 -21.46 -9.84
N ASP A 39 -0.43 -22.64 -9.95
CA ASP A 39 0.20 -23.87 -10.50
C ASP A 39 -0.37 -24.31 -11.85
N SER A 40 -1.29 -23.55 -12.45
CA SER A 40 -1.68 -23.78 -13.85
C SER A 40 -0.75 -23.02 -14.80
N PRO A 41 -0.24 -23.63 -15.89
CA PRO A 41 0.47 -22.88 -16.93
C PRO A 41 -0.48 -21.82 -17.50
N GLN A 42 -0.26 -20.57 -17.12
CA GLN A 42 -1.07 -19.45 -17.59
C GLN A 42 -0.62 -19.05 -18.99
N PHE A 43 -1.48 -19.31 -19.98
CA PHE A 43 -1.32 -18.75 -21.32
C PHE A 43 -1.80 -17.30 -21.31
N CYS A 44 -0.86 -16.36 -21.48
CA CYS A 44 -1.19 -14.95 -21.61
C CYS A 44 -1.40 -14.56 -23.07
N THR A 45 -2.40 -13.72 -23.32
CA THR A 45 -2.59 -13.08 -24.62
C THR A 45 -1.43 -12.12 -24.90
N ARG A 46 -1.17 -11.86 -26.19
CA ARG A 46 -0.21 -10.84 -26.62
C ARG A 46 -0.79 -9.42 -26.60
N GLU A 47 -1.85 -9.21 -25.83
CA GLU A 47 -2.43 -7.88 -25.63
C GLU A 47 -1.46 -7.02 -24.83
N PHE A 48 -1.22 -5.79 -25.31
CA PHE A 48 -0.38 -4.83 -24.61
C PHE A 48 -1.26 -3.83 -23.85
N ALA A 49 -1.40 -4.07 -22.55
CA ALA A 49 -2.14 -3.26 -21.59
C ALA A 49 -1.26 -3.11 -20.33
N PRO A 50 -0.23 -2.26 -20.36
CA PRO A 50 0.86 -2.32 -19.41
C PRO A 50 0.39 -2.10 -17.97
N VAL A 51 1.02 -2.80 -17.03
CA VAL A 51 0.74 -2.67 -15.59
C VAL A 51 2.02 -2.61 -14.77
N CYS A 52 1.95 -1.96 -13.61
CA CYS A 52 3.03 -1.94 -12.66
C CYS A 52 2.80 -2.98 -11.57
N GLY A 53 3.66 -3.99 -11.52
CA GLY A 53 3.65 -5.06 -10.52
C GLY A 53 4.71 -4.86 -9.44
N VAL A 54 4.44 -5.35 -8.22
CA VAL A 54 5.40 -5.42 -7.10
C VAL A 54 5.52 -6.84 -6.55
N ARG A 55 6.75 -7.25 -6.22
CA ARG A 55 7.06 -8.50 -5.51
C ARG A 55 8.19 -8.23 -4.51
N GLY A 56 7.85 -8.21 -3.21
CA GLY A 56 8.77 -7.75 -2.17
C GLY A 56 9.20 -6.29 -2.44
N SER A 57 10.51 -6.07 -2.55
CA SER A 57 11.09 -4.75 -2.89
C SER A 57 11.24 -4.50 -4.40
N VAL A 58 10.92 -5.48 -5.24
CA VAL A 58 11.08 -5.37 -6.71
C VAL A 58 9.81 -4.82 -7.34
N ARG A 59 9.95 -3.81 -8.18
CA ARG A 59 8.88 -3.30 -9.05
C ARG A 59 9.25 -3.53 -10.51
N GLN A 60 8.29 -3.97 -11.31
CA GLN A 60 8.51 -4.25 -12.72
C GLN A 60 7.26 -3.93 -13.53
N THR A 61 7.48 -3.36 -14.71
CA THR A 61 6.44 -3.18 -15.74
C THR A 61 6.21 -4.50 -16.46
N PHE A 62 4.96 -4.87 -16.62
CA PHE A 62 4.53 -6.04 -17.40
C PHE A 62 3.73 -5.59 -18.62
N GLY A 63 3.78 -6.35 -19.71
CA GLY A 63 3.05 -6.03 -20.94
C GLY A 63 1.54 -6.10 -20.74
N ASN A 64 1.08 -6.95 -19.83
CA ASN A 64 -0.30 -6.96 -19.36
C ASN A 64 -0.46 -7.56 -17.95
N ALA A 65 -1.69 -7.52 -17.46
CA ALA A 65 -2.06 -8.02 -16.13
C ALA A 65 -1.97 -9.55 -15.99
N CYS A 66 -2.02 -10.30 -17.10
CA CYS A 66 -1.80 -11.74 -17.07
C CYS A 66 -0.33 -12.05 -16.80
N GLU A 67 0.60 -11.41 -17.54
CA GLU A 67 2.04 -11.59 -17.36
C GLU A 67 2.53 -11.22 -15.97
N ALA A 68 1.95 -10.19 -15.35
CA ALA A 68 2.28 -9.82 -13.98
C ALA A 68 1.89 -10.92 -12.97
N ARG A 69 0.68 -11.48 -13.12
CA ARG A 69 0.16 -12.51 -12.22
C ARG A 69 0.87 -13.85 -12.40
N SER A 70 1.22 -14.21 -13.64
CA SER A 70 1.94 -15.46 -13.93
C SER A 70 3.35 -15.49 -13.30
N ARG A 71 3.93 -14.32 -13.03
CA ARG A 71 5.21 -14.18 -12.30
C ARG A 71 5.06 -13.85 -10.82
N SER A 72 3.85 -13.98 -10.27
CA SER A 72 3.52 -13.70 -8.86
C SER A 72 3.82 -12.26 -8.44
N PHE A 73 3.64 -11.30 -9.34
CA PHE A 73 3.65 -9.87 -9.00
C PHE A 73 2.25 -9.40 -8.67
N ARG A 74 2.12 -8.63 -7.57
CA ARG A 74 0.90 -7.93 -7.21
C ARG A 74 0.82 -6.64 -8.01
N ILE A 75 -0.26 -6.43 -8.76
CA ILE A 75 -0.46 -5.19 -9.52
C ILE A 75 -0.82 -4.06 -8.56
N ILE A 76 -0.11 -2.93 -8.68
CA ILE A 76 -0.32 -1.73 -7.84
C ILE A 76 -0.86 -0.53 -8.62
N SER A 77 -0.70 -0.52 -9.96
CA SER A 77 -1.22 0.54 -10.83
C SER A 77 -1.44 0.00 -12.24
N SER A 78 -2.44 0.55 -12.92
CA SER A 78 -2.54 0.50 -14.38
C SER A 78 -1.46 1.38 -15.01
N GLY A 79 -0.92 0.97 -16.15
CA GLY A 79 0.22 1.61 -16.81
C GLY A 79 1.57 1.08 -16.32
N GLU A 80 2.63 1.49 -17.02
CA GLU A 80 4.00 1.08 -16.69
C GLU A 80 4.39 1.54 -15.29
N CYS A 81 5.32 0.81 -14.66
CA CYS A 81 5.98 1.35 -13.48
C CYS A 81 6.70 2.63 -13.89
N SER A 82 6.19 3.77 -13.40
CA SER A 82 6.95 5.01 -13.44
C SER A 82 8.18 4.80 -12.56
N TYR A 83 9.31 4.44 -13.17
CA TYR A 83 10.61 4.76 -12.60
C TYR A 83 10.65 6.28 -12.62
N GLN A 84 10.34 6.91 -11.49
CA GLN A 84 10.47 8.35 -11.34
C GLN A 84 11.96 8.67 -11.19
N GLY A 85 12.75 8.29 -12.19
CA GLY A 85 14.13 8.69 -12.40
C GLY A 85 14.25 9.82 -13.42
N ASN A 86 13.16 10.15 -14.14
CA ASN A 86 13.09 11.31 -15.05
C ASN A 86 11.83 12.16 -14.81
N ARG A 87 11.34 12.22 -13.56
CA ARG A 87 10.55 13.36 -13.08
C ARG A 87 11.40 14.06 -12.02
N PRO A 88 11.79 15.33 -12.21
CA PRO A 88 12.02 16.19 -11.06
C PRO A 88 10.69 16.26 -10.30
N GLY A 89 10.59 15.57 -9.15
CA GLY A 89 9.46 15.72 -8.24
C GLY A 89 8.28 14.78 -8.45
N GLY A 90 8.50 13.47 -8.41
CA GLY A 90 7.40 12.56 -8.14
C GLY A 90 7.86 11.37 -7.31
N GLY A 91 7.49 11.39 -6.05
CA GLY A 91 7.55 10.24 -5.16
C GLY A 91 6.13 9.94 -4.74
N TRP A 92 5.61 8.77 -5.12
CA TRP A 92 4.46 8.20 -4.43
C TRP A 92 4.95 7.68 -3.08
N SER A 93 5.18 8.58 -2.13
CA SER A 93 5.16 8.26 -0.71
C SER A 93 3.75 8.58 -0.22
N GLY A 94 2.95 7.54 0.02
CA GLY A 94 1.67 7.64 0.71
C GLY A 94 1.86 8.07 2.17
N ARG A 95 2.27 9.32 2.39
CA ARG A 95 2.21 10.04 3.66
C ARG A 95 1.76 11.47 3.36
N PRO A 96 0.56 11.88 3.79
CA PRO A 96 0.01 13.22 3.55
C PRO A 96 0.86 14.38 4.12
N ASP A 97 1.79 14.09 5.03
CA ASP A 97 2.46 15.12 5.84
C ASP A 97 3.90 15.45 5.41
N ARG A 98 4.37 15.00 4.24
CA ARG A 98 5.69 15.42 3.73
C ARG A 98 5.52 16.57 2.73
N PRO A 99 5.94 17.81 3.07
CA PRO A 99 5.97 18.90 2.10
C PRO A 99 6.78 18.46 0.89
N THR A 100 6.19 18.59 -0.30
CA THR A 100 6.89 18.37 -1.57
C THR A 100 8.12 19.27 -1.58
N GLU A 101 9.30 18.66 -1.57
CA GLU A 101 10.56 19.39 -1.59
C GLU A 101 10.59 20.25 -2.87
N PRO A 102 10.73 21.58 -2.77
CA PRO A 102 10.73 22.44 -3.95
C PRO A 102 11.84 21.99 -4.89
N SER A 103 11.52 21.80 -6.17
CA SER A 103 12.51 21.52 -7.22
C SER A 103 13.65 22.54 -7.14
N VAL A 104 14.88 22.05 -6.97
CA VAL A 104 16.08 22.89 -6.87
C VAL A 104 16.20 23.75 -8.14
N PRO A 105 16.12 25.09 -8.04
CA PRO A 105 16.21 25.95 -9.21
C PRO A 105 17.63 25.90 -9.79
N SER A 106 17.74 25.65 -11.10
CA SER A 106 19.01 25.64 -11.84
C SER A 106 19.50 27.03 -12.22
N MET A 107 18.61 28.03 -12.23
CA MET A 107 18.92 29.42 -12.57
C MET A 107 18.28 30.35 -11.56
N CYS A 108 19.05 31.32 -11.07
CA CYS A 108 18.58 32.34 -10.13
C CYS A 108 18.76 33.74 -10.72
N THR A 109 17.78 34.59 -10.46
CA THR A 109 17.87 36.03 -10.73
C THR A 109 18.92 36.66 -9.81
N GLN A 110 19.58 37.73 -10.24
CA GLN A 110 20.52 38.51 -9.42
C GLN A 110 19.82 39.49 -8.45
N GLN A 111 18.51 39.33 -8.23
CA GLN A 111 17.77 40.14 -7.27
C GLN A 111 18.30 39.90 -5.85
N TYR A 112 18.71 40.97 -5.18
CA TYR A 112 19.28 40.89 -3.84
C TYR A 112 18.18 41.02 -2.78
N GLU A 113 17.83 39.90 -2.15
CA GLU A 113 16.87 39.78 -1.06
C GLU A 113 17.40 38.79 -0.02
N PRO A 114 18.32 39.22 0.86
CA PRO A 114 19.14 38.29 1.62
C PRO A 114 18.30 37.40 2.54
N VAL A 115 18.72 36.14 2.66
CA VAL A 115 18.07 35.15 3.53
C VAL A 115 19.08 34.36 4.34
N CYS A 116 18.63 33.87 5.49
CA CYS A 116 19.39 32.96 6.34
C CYS A 116 18.98 31.53 6.01
N GLY A 117 19.92 30.74 5.52
CA GLY A 117 19.72 29.34 5.12
C GLY A 117 20.40 28.38 6.09
N ARG A 118 19.80 27.20 6.29
CA ARG A 118 20.37 26.09 7.05
C ARG A 118 20.44 24.80 6.22
N ARG A 119 21.55 24.08 6.33
CA ARG A 119 21.75 22.74 5.75
C ARG A 119 22.49 21.87 6.76
N GLY A 120 21.78 20.93 7.39
CA GLY A 120 22.30 20.20 8.55
C GLY A 120 22.66 21.18 9.67
N ASP A 121 23.91 21.13 10.14
CA ASP A 121 24.45 22.04 11.16
C ASP A 121 25.03 23.35 10.58
N SER A 122 25.11 23.48 9.25
CA SER A 122 25.64 24.68 8.61
C SER A 122 24.55 25.76 8.47
N ILE A 123 24.88 26.97 8.90
CA ILE A 123 24.05 28.17 8.75
C ILE A 123 24.83 29.18 7.91
N GLN A 124 24.21 29.70 6.86
CA GLN A 124 24.86 30.64 5.95
C GLN A 124 23.86 31.65 5.37
N SER A 125 24.34 32.86 5.13
CA SER A 125 23.61 33.94 4.47
C SER A 125 23.73 33.84 2.95
N PHE A 126 22.62 33.98 2.24
CA PHE A 126 22.55 33.94 0.77
C PHE A 126 22.04 35.28 0.21
N GLY A 127 22.39 35.60 -1.04
CA GLY A 127 21.96 36.84 -1.70
C GLY A 127 20.46 36.86 -1.97
N ASN A 128 19.85 35.69 -2.21
CA ASN A 128 18.40 35.52 -2.23
C ASN A 128 17.94 34.09 -1.92
N ALA A 129 16.63 33.92 -1.79
CA ALA A 129 16.00 32.62 -1.51
C ALA A 129 16.19 31.57 -2.62
N CYS A 130 16.40 32.01 -3.86
CA CYS A 130 16.71 31.09 -4.96
C CYS A 130 18.11 30.51 -4.79
N GLU A 131 19.12 31.35 -4.55
CA GLU A 131 20.51 30.92 -4.33
C GLU A 131 20.62 29.95 -3.15
N ALA A 132 19.94 30.24 -2.04
CA ALA A 132 19.88 29.35 -0.88
C ALA A 132 19.34 27.95 -1.28
N ARG A 133 18.20 27.91 -1.98
CA ARG A 133 17.59 26.65 -2.42
C ARG A 133 18.43 25.92 -3.46
N SER A 134 19.03 26.65 -4.39
CA SER A 134 19.94 26.12 -5.42
C SER A 134 21.17 25.44 -4.79
N ALA A 135 21.69 26.01 -3.70
CA ALA A 135 22.79 25.44 -2.91
C ALA A 135 22.36 24.33 -1.94
N GLY A 136 21.07 23.97 -1.89
CA GLY A 136 20.52 22.94 -1.00
C GLY A 136 20.33 23.38 0.45
N TYR A 137 20.18 24.68 0.70
CA TYR A 137 19.87 25.22 2.03
C TYR A 137 18.36 25.51 2.16
N GLN A 138 17.80 25.20 3.33
CA GLN A 138 16.43 25.57 3.69
C GLN A 138 16.45 26.99 4.30
N VAL A 139 15.61 27.89 3.77
CA VAL A 139 15.46 29.24 4.32
C VAL A 139 14.77 29.18 5.67
N ILE A 140 15.46 29.67 6.71
CA ILE A 140 14.98 29.71 8.11
C ILE A 140 14.67 31.12 8.60
N GLY A 141 15.16 32.15 7.90
CA GLY A 141 14.95 33.56 8.28
C GLY A 141 15.08 34.53 7.10
N ARG A 142 14.45 35.70 7.23
CA ARG A 142 14.63 36.84 6.33
C ARG A 142 15.85 37.64 6.77
N GLY A 143 16.62 38.16 5.82
CA GLY A 143 17.89 38.84 6.10
C GLY A 143 19.03 37.86 6.30
N ARG A 144 20.21 38.39 6.63
CA ARG A 144 21.40 37.57 6.89
C ARG A 144 21.27 36.87 8.25
N CYS A 145 21.86 35.69 8.36
CA CYS A 145 22.39 35.18 9.62
C CYS A 145 23.57 36.10 10.04
#